data_AF-A0A1X7DFF0-F1
#
_entry.id   AF-A0A1X7DFF0-F1
#
_cell.length_a   1.000
_cell.length_b   1.000
_cell.length_c   1.000
_cell.angle_alpha   90.00
_cell.angle_beta   90.00
_cell.angle_gamma   90.00
#
_symmetry.space_group_name_H-M   'P 1'
#
loop_
_entity.id
_entity.type
_entity.pdbx_description
1 polymer ?
#
loop_
_entity_poly.entity_id
_entity_poly.type
_entity_poly.pdbx_seq_one_letter_code
_entity_poly.pdbx_strand_id
1 'polypeptide(L)'
;MQTVRRSLLVTSATLASLALTAPVSLAAPSPSPSGSPSATPPATMSTVGGVRLGQPGTQVALAGDAPVVPKGVTARSWIVADAESGDVLAAHNAHWRLPPASTLKMLFADTVLPKFPKSTAHKVLPADLEGIGAGSSMVGIKENETYSVHDLWLGVFLRSGNDAVHVLSAMNGGVANTVAEMNEHAEELQALDTHVVSPDGYDAPGQVSSAYDLTLIARSGLQKKDFREYCSTVSAKFPGETKKNKKGKRVRGSFEIQNTNRLLSGDYDISQYPGIAGVKNGNTTNAGATFTGVAERDGRVLLVTVMNPEKSDHNEVYKETAKLFDWGFAAAGKVTPVGELVAPKGTEQAGKAGANPSASASPGASGEAGGGAAKAGDKPVAAGAVTEDGSRGMWTALAITGGVLVLLAAGAFLVNRRWPLPDLVRRRR
;
A
#
# COMPACT_ATOMS: atom_id res chain seq x y z
N MET A 1 -95.47 11.51 -21.58
CA MET A 1 -95.66 11.20 -20.14
C MET A 1 -94.37 11.51 -19.41
N GLN A 2 -94.47 12.41 -18.42
CA GLN A 2 -93.57 12.78 -17.33
C GLN A 2 -92.09 13.13 -17.59
N THR A 3 -91.89 14.46 -17.65
CA THR A 3 -90.70 15.25 -17.30
C THR A 3 -90.23 15.07 -15.86
N VAL A 4 -88.91 15.05 -15.61
CA VAL A 4 -88.32 15.58 -14.36
C VAL A 4 -86.98 16.27 -14.65
N ARG A 5 -86.91 17.57 -14.34
CA ARG A 5 -85.71 18.42 -14.20
C ARG A 5 -85.01 18.15 -12.86
N ARG A 6 -83.68 18.33 -12.79
CA ARG A 6 -82.89 18.75 -11.61
C ARG A 6 -81.46 19.07 -12.10
N SER A 7 -81.05 20.33 -12.22
CA SER A 7 -80.64 21.30 -11.19
C SER A 7 -79.23 21.05 -10.63
N LEU A 8 -78.40 22.08 -10.80
CA LEU A 8 -77.01 22.25 -10.41
C LEU A 8 -76.76 22.01 -8.91
N LEU A 9 -75.55 21.54 -8.60
CA LEU A 9 -74.77 21.93 -7.41
C LEU A 9 -73.29 21.91 -7.79
N VAL A 10 -72.73 23.11 -8.00
CA VAL A 10 -71.28 23.36 -8.09
C VAL A 10 -70.81 23.60 -6.66
N THR A 11 -70.03 22.69 -6.10
CA THR A 11 -69.34 22.89 -4.83
C THR A 11 -67.86 23.11 -5.09
N SER A 12 -67.45 24.38 -4.98
CA SER A 12 -66.06 24.82 -4.95
C SER A 12 -65.35 24.28 -3.70
N ALA A 13 -64.28 23.50 -3.90
CA ALA A 13 -63.35 23.14 -2.84
C ALA A 13 -62.05 23.93 -3.04
N THR A 14 -61.85 24.93 -2.18
CA THR A 14 -60.62 25.72 -2.06
C THR A 14 -59.50 24.86 -1.48
N LEU A 15 -58.52 24.47 -2.29
CA LEU A 15 -57.27 23.85 -1.86
C LEU A 15 -56.27 24.94 -1.47
N ALA A 16 -56.05 25.10 -0.17
CA ALA A 16 -54.99 25.93 0.39
C ALA A 16 -53.62 25.33 0.05
N SER A 17 -52.83 26.08 -0.71
CA SER A 17 -51.44 25.74 -1.04
C SER A 17 -50.53 26.13 0.12
N LEU A 18 -50.07 25.15 0.91
CA LEU A 18 -48.88 25.34 1.75
C LEU A 18 -47.64 25.04 0.92
N ALA A 19 -46.91 26.10 0.58
CA ALA A 19 -45.57 26.02 0.01
C ALA A 19 -44.58 25.57 1.11
N LEU A 20 -44.15 24.31 1.04
CA LEU A 20 -42.97 23.82 1.74
C LEU A 20 -41.75 24.08 0.83
N THR A 21 -40.98 25.11 1.16
CA THR A 21 -39.66 25.35 0.58
C THR A 21 -38.69 24.30 1.14
N ALA A 22 -38.50 23.21 0.41
CA ALA A 22 -37.39 22.30 0.64
C ALA A 22 -36.09 22.95 0.13
N PRO A 23 -34.96 22.87 0.86
CA PRO A 23 -33.68 23.35 0.35
C PRO A 23 -33.28 22.49 -0.85
N VAL A 24 -32.97 23.14 -1.97
CA VAL A 24 -32.30 22.52 -3.11
C VAL A 24 -30.89 22.16 -2.64
N SER A 25 -30.73 20.92 -2.18
CA SER A 25 -29.41 20.33 -2.04
C SER A 25 -28.89 20.13 -3.45
N LEU A 26 -27.90 20.92 -3.86
CA LEU A 26 -27.11 20.67 -5.06
C LEU A 26 -26.45 19.30 -4.88
N ALA A 27 -27.12 18.26 -5.39
CA ALA A 27 -26.53 16.94 -5.51
C ALA A 27 -25.26 17.09 -6.35
N ALA A 28 -24.12 16.82 -5.75
CA ALA A 28 -22.88 16.61 -6.50
C ALA A 28 -23.16 15.57 -7.59
N PRO A 29 -22.67 15.77 -8.82
CA PRO A 29 -22.93 14.82 -9.90
C PRO A 29 -22.43 13.43 -9.48
N SER A 30 -23.35 12.47 -9.44
CA SER A 30 -23.02 11.07 -9.24
C SER A 30 -22.02 10.63 -10.31
N PRO A 31 -20.90 9.98 -9.95
CA PRO A 31 -19.96 9.49 -10.96
C PRO A 31 -20.68 8.48 -11.86
N SER A 32 -20.67 8.75 -13.17
CA SER A 32 -21.21 7.83 -14.16
C SER A 32 -20.45 6.49 -14.09
N PRO A 33 -21.14 5.33 -14.12
CA PRO A 33 -20.53 4.02 -13.87
C PRO A 33 -19.72 3.47 -15.06
N SER A 34 -19.45 4.28 -16.07
CA SER A 34 -18.72 3.90 -17.28
C SER A 34 -17.99 5.12 -17.82
N GLY A 35 -16.78 5.38 -17.34
CA GLY A 35 -15.97 6.49 -17.85
C GLY A 35 -14.51 6.12 -17.81
N SER A 36 -13.86 6.15 -18.97
CA SER A 36 -12.41 6.24 -19.07
C SER A 36 -11.89 7.28 -18.08
N PRO A 37 -10.70 7.09 -17.47
CA PRO A 37 -10.21 8.01 -16.46
C PRO A 37 -10.20 9.45 -17.00
N SER A 38 -10.69 10.41 -16.19
CA SER A 38 -10.69 11.85 -16.50
C SER A 38 -9.35 12.26 -17.09
N ALA A 39 -9.33 13.09 -18.15
CA ALA A 39 -8.11 13.56 -18.83
C ALA A 39 -7.19 14.41 -17.94
N THR A 40 -7.73 15.03 -16.88
CA THR A 40 -7.01 15.97 -15.99
C THR A 40 -7.18 15.53 -14.53
N PRO A 41 -6.14 15.68 -13.67
CA PRO A 41 -6.25 15.39 -12.25
C PRO A 41 -7.23 16.35 -11.55
N PRO A 42 -7.85 15.94 -10.44
CA PRO A 42 -8.61 16.86 -9.58
C PRO A 42 -7.75 18.03 -9.09
N ALA A 43 -8.35 19.20 -8.88
CA ALA A 43 -7.65 20.39 -8.39
C ALA A 43 -7.06 20.20 -6.98
N THR A 44 -7.68 19.35 -6.17
CA THR A 44 -7.21 18.94 -4.84
C THR A 44 -7.41 17.45 -4.67
N MET A 45 -6.37 16.76 -4.22
CA MET A 45 -6.39 15.33 -3.92
C MET A 45 -6.11 15.09 -2.42
N SER A 46 -6.03 13.82 -2.02
CA SER A 46 -5.62 13.45 -0.66
C SER A 46 -4.29 14.09 -0.26
N THR A 47 -4.13 14.39 1.03
CA THR A 47 -2.91 14.98 1.60
C THR A 47 -2.18 14.02 2.54
N VAL A 48 -2.56 12.73 2.54
CA VAL A 48 -1.85 11.68 3.29
C VAL A 48 -0.37 11.71 2.88
N GLY A 49 0.53 11.74 3.85
CA GLY A 49 1.97 11.86 3.55
C GLY A 49 2.46 13.27 3.21
N GLY A 50 1.59 14.28 3.13
CA GLY A 50 1.99 15.68 3.04
C GLY A 50 1.15 16.52 2.08
N VAL A 51 0.94 17.80 2.46
CA VAL A 51 0.09 18.74 1.70
C VAL A 51 0.52 18.96 0.24
N ARG A 52 1.82 18.84 -0.05
CA ARG A 52 2.32 18.97 -1.43
C ARG A 52 1.88 17.81 -2.30
N LEU A 53 1.80 16.59 -1.77
CA LEU A 53 1.42 15.40 -2.53
C LEU A 53 -0.02 15.46 -3.05
N GLY A 54 -0.89 16.23 -2.39
CA GLY A 54 -2.27 16.46 -2.81
C GLY A 54 -2.45 17.51 -3.90
N GLN A 55 -1.37 18.18 -4.34
CA GLN A 55 -1.41 19.17 -5.40
C GLN A 55 -1.21 18.52 -6.79
N PRO A 56 -1.92 18.98 -7.83
CA PRO A 56 -1.66 18.53 -9.19
C PRO A 56 -0.30 19.01 -9.69
N GLY A 57 0.23 18.31 -10.71
CA GLY A 57 1.53 18.58 -11.31
C GLY A 57 2.70 17.97 -10.55
N THR A 58 3.92 18.29 -11.02
CA THR A 58 5.16 17.76 -10.45
C THR A 58 5.54 18.51 -9.18
N GLN A 59 5.70 17.75 -8.11
CA GLN A 59 6.18 18.20 -6.81
C GLN A 59 7.62 17.73 -6.63
N VAL A 60 8.56 18.68 -6.54
CA VAL A 60 9.97 18.42 -6.24
C VAL A 60 10.54 19.67 -5.55
N ALA A 61 11.38 19.47 -4.54
CA ALA A 61 12.11 20.56 -3.88
C ALA A 61 13.61 20.37 -4.09
N LEU A 62 14.10 20.92 -5.21
CA LEU A 62 15.52 20.89 -5.56
C LEU A 62 16.32 21.74 -4.57
N ALA A 63 17.44 21.21 -4.08
CA ALA A 63 18.41 21.94 -3.30
C ALA A 63 19.81 21.75 -3.90
N GLY A 64 20.67 22.76 -3.76
CA GLY A 64 22.06 22.70 -4.21
C GLY A 64 22.20 22.30 -5.69
N ASP A 65 22.97 21.25 -5.94
CA ASP A 65 23.29 20.68 -7.24
C ASP A 65 22.37 19.51 -7.65
N ALA A 66 21.18 19.39 -7.06
CA ALA A 66 20.23 18.34 -7.42
C ALA A 66 19.86 18.37 -8.91
N PRO A 67 19.86 17.23 -9.62
CA PRO A 67 19.44 17.18 -11.01
C PRO A 67 17.96 17.52 -11.15
N VAL A 68 17.60 18.21 -12.23
CA VAL A 68 16.20 18.44 -12.57
C VAL A 68 15.50 17.12 -12.90
N VAL A 69 14.22 17.01 -12.55
CA VAL A 69 13.38 15.85 -12.92
C VAL A 69 13.42 15.68 -14.45
N PRO A 70 13.61 14.46 -14.98
CA PRO A 70 13.77 14.24 -16.41
C PRO A 70 12.57 14.73 -17.21
N LYS A 71 12.84 15.48 -18.28
CA LYS A 71 11.82 15.86 -19.26
C LYS A 71 11.34 14.61 -20.01
N GLY A 72 10.05 14.57 -20.35
CA GLY A 72 9.47 13.51 -21.18
C GLY A 72 9.06 12.23 -20.44
N VAL A 73 8.93 12.30 -19.11
CA VAL A 73 8.04 11.42 -18.33
C VAL A 73 6.61 11.91 -18.57
N THR A 74 5.80 11.10 -19.23
CA THR A 74 4.44 11.43 -19.67
C THR A 74 3.36 10.69 -18.87
N ALA A 75 3.76 9.86 -17.91
CA ALA A 75 2.84 9.21 -16.99
C ALA A 75 1.96 10.20 -16.24
N ARG A 76 0.67 9.87 -16.22
CA ARG A 76 -0.38 10.67 -15.58
C ARG A 76 -0.20 10.79 -14.09
N SER A 77 0.36 9.76 -13.46
CA SER A 77 0.73 9.77 -12.05
C SER A 77 2.01 8.97 -11.82
N TRP A 78 2.91 9.50 -11.00
CA TRP A 78 4.12 8.78 -10.58
C TRP A 78 4.65 9.30 -9.24
N ILE A 79 5.48 8.49 -8.59
CA ILE A 79 6.16 8.83 -7.34
C ILE A 79 7.54 8.16 -7.28
N VAL A 80 8.51 8.87 -6.71
CA VAL A 80 9.86 8.38 -6.39
C VAL A 80 10.07 8.55 -4.89
N ALA A 81 10.23 7.44 -4.18
CA ALA A 81 10.36 7.45 -2.73
C ALA A 81 11.54 6.58 -2.28
N ASP A 82 12.15 6.98 -1.17
CA ASP A 82 13.12 6.16 -0.45
C ASP A 82 12.38 5.09 0.35
N ALA A 83 12.71 3.82 0.11
CA ALA A 83 11.94 2.70 0.66
C ALA A 83 12.17 2.55 2.18
N GLU A 84 13.35 2.92 2.68
CA GLU A 84 13.71 2.73 4.08
C GLU A 84 13.15 3.85 4.94
N SER A 85 13.44 5.10 4.57
CA SER A 85 12.98 6.29 5.31
C SER A 85 11.54 6.67 5.02
N GLY A 86 10.99 6.25 3.88
CA GLY A 86 9.67 6.68 3.42
C GLY A 86 9.67 8.05 2.76
N ASP A 87 10.82 8.71 2.65
CA ASP A 87 10.90 10.06 2.10
C ASP A 87 10.46 10.10 0.64
N VAL A 88 9.49 10.95 0.32
CA VAL A 88 9.08 11.16 -1.07
C VAL A 88 9.98 12.23 -1.68
N LEU A 89 10.82 11.84 -2.62
CA LEU A 89 11.82 12.70 -3.26
C LEU A 89 11.18 13.60 -4.33
N ALA A 90 10.28 13.03 -5.11
CA ALA A 90 9.43 13.74 -6.06
C ALA A 90 8.17 12.93 -6.37
N ALA A 91 7.13 13.62 -6.83
CA ALA A 91 5.93 12.98 -7.34
C ALA A 91 5.26 13.84 -8.42
N HIS A 92 4.35 13.24 -9.17
CA HIS A 92 3.44 13.94 -10.07
C HIS A 92 2.04 13.36 -9.90
N ASN A 93 1.08 14.19 -9.51
CA ASN A 93 -0.29 13.76 -9.23
C ASN A 93 -0.37 12.51 -8.32
N ALA A 94 0.37 12.50 -7.21
CA ALA A 94 0.64 11.29 -6.40
C ALA A 94 -0.65 10.56 -5.96
N HIS A 95 -1.67 11.34 -5.59
CA HIS A 95 -2.97 10.87 -5.08
C HIS A 95 -4.07 10.81 -6.15
N TRP A 96 -3.71 10.83 -7.44
CA TRP A 96 -4.72 10.71 -8.49
C TRP A 96 -5.24 9.29 -8.56
N ARG A 97 -6.51 9.13 -8.22
CA ARG A 97 -7.26 7.87 -8.37
C ARG A 97 -7.36 7.46 -9.83
N LEU A 98 -6.64 6.40 -10.18
CA LEU A 98 -6.58 5.79 -11.50
C LEU A 98 -6.79 4.27 -11.39
N PRO A 99 -7.32 3.59 -12.42
CA PRO A 99 -7.39 2.15 -12.41
C PRO A 99 -5.98 1.54 -12.26
N PRO A 100 -5.76 0.60 -11.33
CA PRO A 100 -4.42 0.10 -11.03
C PRO A 100 -3.94 -0.95 -12.05
N ALA A 101 -4.84 -1.61 -12.77
CA ALA A 101 -4.52 -2.87 -13.44
C ALA A 101 -3.89 -3.89 -12.46
N SER A 102 -3.08 -4.81 -12.96
CA SER A 102 -2.47 -5.88 -12.16
C SER A 102 -1.43 -5.43 -11.13
N THR A 103 -1.07 -4.14 -11.01
CA THR A 103 -0.30 -3.69 -9.84
C THR A 103 -1.12 -3.85 -8.55
N LEU A 104 -2.45 -3.88 -8.61
CA LEU A 104 -3.30 -4.21 -7.45
C LEU A 104 -3.02 -5.60 -6.87
N LYS A 105 -2.46 -6.52 -7.65
CA LYS A 105 -2.04 -7.83 -7.16
C LYS A 105 -0.95 -7.74 -6.08
N MET A 106 -0.28 -6.59 -5.94
CA MET A 106 0.59 -6.34 -4.79
C MET A 106 -0.20 -6.33 -3.48
N LEU A 107 -1.37 -5.67 -3.45
CA LEU A 107 -2.25 -5.64 -2.27
C LEU A 107 -2.81 -7.03 -2.01
N PHE A 108 -3.27 -7.72 -3.06
CA PHE A 108 -3.71 -9.11 -2.95
C PHE A 108 -2.64 -10.02 -2.34
N ALA A 109 -1.39 -9.91 -2.81
CA ALA A 109 -0.28 -10.65 -2.25
C ALA A 109 0.00 -10.24 -0.80
N ASP A 110 -0.03 -8.95 -0.48
CA ASP A 110 0.23 -8.46 0.87
C ASP A 110 -0.79 -8.99 1.90
N THR A 111 -2.07 -9.05 1.49
CA THR A 111 -3.20 -9.56 2.27
C THR A 111 -3.19 -11.09 2.41
N VAL A 112 -2.98 -11.83 1.30
CA VAL A 112 -3.28 -13.28 1.25
C VAL A 112 -2.05 -14.14 1.46
N LEU A 113 -0.85 -13.68 1.09
CA LEU A 113 0.38 -14.47 1.19
C LEU A 113 0.63 -15.07 2.58
N PRO A 114 0.40 -14.35 3.71
CA PRO A 114 0.64 -14.90 5.05
C PRO A 114 -0.26 -16.08 5.45
N LYS A 115 -1.37 -16.31 4.73
CA LYS A 115 -2.42 -17.24 5.13
C LYS A 115 -2.14 -18.69 4.81
N PHE A 116 -1.29 -18.94 3.82
CA PHE A 116 -1.10 -20.29 3.28
C PHE A 116 0.37 -20.68 3.21
N PRO A 117 0.77 -21.80 3.84
CA PRO A 117 2.09 -22.37 3.64
C PRO A 117 2.36 -22.68 2.17
N LYS A 118 3.58 -22.41 1.69
CA LYS A 118 4.00 -22.66 0.30
C LYS A 118 3.74 -24.09 -0.18
N SER A 119 3.91 -25.07 0.72
CA SER A 119 3.77 -26.50 0.43
C SER A 119 2.31 -26.98 0.38
N THR A 120 1.35 -26.15 0.80
CA THR A 120 -0.07 -26.51 0.73
C THR A 120 -0.46 -26.75 -0.71
N ALA A 121 -1.09 -27.89 -0.97
CA ALA A 121 -1.55 -28.29 -2.28
C ALA A 121 -3.06 -28.12 -2.37
N HIS A 122 -3.54 -27.55 -3.48
CA HIS A 122 -4.96 -27.35 -3.76
C HIS A 122 -5.33 -28.02 -5.08
N LYS A 123 -6.38 -28.85 -5.07
CA LYS A 123 -6.96 -29.39 -6.30
C LYS A 123 -7.95 -28.38 -6.84
N VAL A 124 -7.65 -27.82 -8.00
CA VAL A 124 -8.47 -26.77 -8.62
C VAL A 124 -9.80 -27.35 -9.06
N LEU A 125 -10.88 -26.73 -8.60
CA LEU A 125 -12.24 -27.02 -9.04
C LEU A 125 -12.63 -26.08 -10.19
N PRO A 126 -13.56 -26.47 -11.08
CA PRO A 126 -14.07 -25.57 -12.11
C PRO A 126 -14.58 -24.23 -11.54
N ALA A 127 -15.24 -24.27 -10.38
CA ALA A 127 -15.73 -23.10 -9.66
C ALA A 127 -14.63 -22.13 -9.21
N ASP A 128 -13.39 -22.62 -9.01
CA ASP A 128 -12.25 -21.75 -8.64
C ASP A 128 -11.80 -20.85 -9.80
N LEU A 129 -12.27 -21.12 -11.02
CA LEU A 129 -11.90 -20.40 -12.25
C LEU A 129 -13.07 -19.60 -12.84
N GLU A 130 -14.21 -19.55 -12.14
CA GLU A 130 -15.38 -18.78 -12.56
C GLU A 130 -15.16 -17.26 -12.37
N GLY A 131 -15.80 -16.45 -13.21
CA GLY A 131 -15.78 -14.99 -13.06
C GLY A 131 -14.47 -14.30 -13.49
N ILE A 132 -13.50 -15.02 -14.05
CA ILE A 132 -12.29 -14.43 -14.65
C ILE A 132 -12.70 -13.61 -15.89
N GLY A 133 -12.32 -12.32 -15.91
CA GLY A 133 -12.64 -11.40 -17.01
C GLY A 133 -12.05 -11.84 -18.35
N ALA A 134 -12.77 -11.57 -19.44
CA ALA A 134 -12.32 -11.92 -20.78
C ALA A 134 -11.00 -11.21 -21.15
N GLY A 135 -10.09 -11.91 -21.82
CA GLY A 135 -8.78 -11.36 -22.18
C GLY A 135 -7.80 -11.18 -21.01
N SER A 136 -8.16 -11.66 -19.81
CA SER A 136 -7.27 -11.69 -18.64
C SER A 136 -5.95 -12.41 -18.94
N SER A 137 -4.87 -11.95 -18.29
CA SER A 137 -3.64 -12.71 -18.24
C SER A 137 -3.85 -14.01 -17.45
N MET A 138 -3.33 -15.11 -17.96
CA MET A 138 -3.46 -16.45 -17.36
C MET A 138 -2.07 -17.08 -17.27
N VAL A 139 -1.79 -17.77 -16.17
CA VAL A 139 -0.57 -18.60 -16.09
C VAL A 139 -0.78 -19.94 -16.79
N GLY A 140 -2.02 -20.42 -16.86
CA GLY A 140 -2.37 -21.69 -17.52
C GLY A 140 -2.81 -22.78 -16.54
N ILE A 141 -3.41 -22.39 -15.41
CA ILE A 141 -4.03 -23.34 -14.47
C ILE A 141 -5.15 -24.12 -15.18
N LYS A 142 -5.30 -25.37 -14.76
CA LYS A 142 -6.32 -26.29 -15.28
C LYS A 142 -7.16 -26.82 -14.13
N GLU A 143 -8.46 -26.88 -14.37
CA GLU A 143 -9.39 -27.59 -13.50
C GLU A 143 -8.97 -29.05 -13.33
N ASN A 144 -9.31 -29.63 -12.18
CA ASN A 144 -9.00 -30.99 -11.77
C ASN A 144 -7.50 -31.32 -11.63
N GLU A 145 -6.60 -30.36 -11.84
CA GLU A 145 -5.17 -30.47 -11.52
C GLU A 145 -4.87 -29.89 -10.14
N THR A 146 -3.81 -30.41 -9.51
CA THR A 146 -3.36 -29.94 -8.19
C THR A 146 -2.19 -28.98 -8.32
N TYR A 147 -2.21 -27.84 -7.66
CA TYR A 147 -1.11 -26.88 -7.64
C TYR A 147 -0.71 -26.62 -6.19
N SER A 148 0.58 -26.41 -5.95
CA SER A 148 1.03 -25.89 -4.67
C SER A 148 0.75 -24.39 -4.58
N VAL A 149 0.60 -23.85 -3.37
CA VAL A 149 0.52 -22.40 -3.14
C VAL A 149 1.75 -21.68 -3.71
N HIS A 150 2.92 -22.32 -3.68
CA HIS A 150 4.11 -21.82 -4.35
C HIS A 150 3.92 -21.66 -5.86
N ASP A 151 3.35 -22.67 -6.55
CA ASP A 151 3.04 -22.58 -7.97
C ASP A 151 2.09 -21.40 -8.22
N LEU A 152 1.01 -21.29 -7.44
CA LEU A 152 0.02 -20.21 -7.61
C LEU A 152 0.68 -18.84 -7.50
N TRP A 153 1.51 -18.60 -6.48
CA TRP A 153 2.22 -17.31 -6.34
C TRP A 153 3.24 -17.04 -7.46
N LEU A 154 3.93 -18.08 -7.97
CA LEU A 154 4.74 -17.93 -9.19
C LEU A 154 3.89 -17.47 -10.37
N GLY A 155 2.67 -18.02 -10.53
CA GLY A 155 1.73 -17.59 -11.56
C GLY A 155 1.27 -16.14 -11.40
N VAL A 156 0.96 -15.73 -10.17
CA VAL A 156 0.58 -14.34 -9.84
C VAL A 156 1.69 -13.35 -10.21
N PHE A 157 2.92 -13.59 -9.77
CA PHE A 157 4.00 -12.62 -9.94
C PHE A 157 4.61 -12.65 -11.35
N LEU A 158 4.88 -13.84 -11.91
CA LEU A 158 5.62 -13.91 -13.18
C LEU A 158 4.71 -13.69 -14.39
N ARG A 159 3.47 -14.22 -14.36
CA ARG A 159 2.54 -14.16 -15.50
C ARG A 159 1.34 -13.27 -15.27
N SER A 160 1.25 -12.63 -14.10
CA SER A 160 0.07 -11.84 -13.74
C SER A 160 -1.23 -12.67 -13.81
N GLY A 161 -1.13 -13.99 -13.57
CA GLY A 161 -2.21 -14.93 -13.82
C GLY A 161 -3.42 -14.66 -12.95
N ASN A 162 -4.54 -14.27 -13.57
CA ASN A 162 -5.81 -14.06 -12.89
C ASN A 162 -6.39 -15.40 -12.42
N ASP A 163 -6.18 -16.48 -13.18
CA ASP A 163 -6.47 -17.84 -12.73
C ASP A 163 -5.82 -18.18 -11.38
N ALA A 164 -4.56 -17.82 -11.17
CA ALA A 164 -3.90 -18.07 -9.90
C ALA A 164 -4.48 -17.23 -8.75
N VAL A 165 -4.85 -15.97 -9.03
CA VAL A 165 -5.54 -15.10 -8.06
C VAL A 165 -6.90 -15.66 -7.67
N HIS A 166 -7.69 -16.15 -8.63
CA HIS A 166 -9.02 -16.69 -8.38
C HIS A 166 -8.94 -18.00 -7.57
N VAL A 167 -8.00 -18.89 -7.87
CA VAL A 167 -7.76 -20.09 -7.05
C VAL A 167 -7.37 -19.73 -5.61
N LEU A 168 -6.42 -18.83 -5.42
CA LEU A 168 -6.02 -18.37 -4.09
C LEU A 168 -7.17 -17.65 -3.36
N SER A 169 -8.03 -16.93 -4.08
CA SER A 169 -9.23 -16.30 -3.52
C SER A 169 -10.27 -17.35 -3.10
N ALA A 170 -10.47 -18.41 -3.88
CA ALA A 170 -11.34 -19.52 -3.54
C ALA A 170 -10.85 -20.24 -2.26
N MET A 171 -9.53 -20.46 -2.14
CA MET A 171 -8.91 -20.98 -0.91
C MET A 171 -9.11 -20.04 0.29
N ASN A 172 -9.28 -18.74 0.06
CA ASN A 172 -9.47 -17.70 1.06
C ASN A 172 -10.96 -17.37 1.33
N GLY A 173 -11.87 -18.32 1.10
CA GLY A 173 -13.30 -18.12 1.34
C GLY A 173 -14.04 -17.40 0.20
N GLY A 174 -13.43 -17.30 -0.98
CA GLY A 174 -14.01 -16.73 -2.19
C GLY A 174 -13.58 -15.29 -2.48
N VAL A 175 -13.94 -14.83 -3.68
CA VAL A 175 -13.62 -13.47 -4.18
C VAL A 175 -14.19 -12.38 -3.27
N ALA A 176 -15.43 -12.51 -2.81
CA ALA A 176 -16.06 -11.50 -1.97
C ALA A 176 -15.33 -11.31 -0.62
N ASN A 177 -14.97 -12.41 0.06
CA ASN A 177 -14.20 -12.36 1.30
C ASN A 177 -12.82 -11.73 1.05
N THR A 178 -12.15 -12.17 -0.02
CA THR A 178 -10.82 -11.65 -0.37
C THR A 178 -10.86 -10.15 -0.67
N VAL A 179 -11.86 -9.65 -1.40
CA VAL A 179 -12.03 -8.22 -1.68
C VAL A 179 -12.31 -7.42 -0.41
N ALA A 180 -13.11 -7.95 0.51
CA ALA A 180 -13.36 -7.29 1.79
C ALA A 180 -12.06 -7.13 2.60
N GLU A 181 -11.28 -8.20 2.74
CA GLU A 181 -9.99 -8.18 3.45
C GLU A 181 -8.95 -7.30 2.75
N MET A 182 -8.96 -7.22 1.41
CA MET A 182 -8.06 -6.31 0.69
C MET A 182 -8.41 -4.84 0.94
N ASN A 183 -9.70 -4.48 1.00
CA ASN A 183 -10.11 -3.13 1.35
C ASN A 183 -9.76 -2.81 2.81
N GLU A 184 -9.98 -3.74 3.74
CA GLU A 184 -9.57 -3.60 5.15
C GLU A 184 -8.04 -3.39 5.24
N HIS A 185 -7.26 -4.21 4.53
CA HIS A 185 -5.82 -4.08 4.51
C HIS A 185 -5.35 -2.75 3.88
N ALA A 186 -6.02 -2.26 2.83
CA ALA A 186 -5.75 -0.93 2.28
C ALA A 186 -5.97 0.17 3.34
N GLU A 187 -7.02 0.07 4.15
CA GLU A 187 -7.26 1.01 5.25
C GLU A 187 -6.21 0.93 6.36
N GLU A 188 -5.73 -0.27 6.70
CA GLU A 188 -4.63 -0.50 7.65
C GLU A 188 -3.34 0.17 7.15
N LEU A 189 -3.02 0.02 5.87
CA LEU A 189 -1.86 0.63 5.24
C LEU A 189 -1.98 2.14 5.03
N GLN A 190 -3.17 2.71 5.27
CA GLN A 190 -3.51 4.09 4.93
C GLN A 190 -3.46 4.38 3.42
N ALA A 191 -3.69 3.36 2.59
CA ALA A 191 -3.89 3.47 1.15
C ALA A 191 -5.34 3.91 0.85
N LEU A 192 -5.66 5.16 1.20
CA LEU A 192 -7.03 5.70 1.23
C LEU A 192 -7.57 6.18 -0.12
N ASP A 193 -6.76 6.13 -1.18
CA ASP A 193 -7.17 6.33 -2.57
C ASP A 193 -7.47 5.02 -3.30
N THR A 194 -7.36 3.90 -2.59
CA THR A 194 -7.59 2.55 -3.12
C THR A 194 -9.00 2.08 -2.80
N HIS A 195 -9.70 1.59 -3.83
CA HIS A 195 -10.94 0.86 -3.68
C HIS A 195 -10.88 -0.41 -4.54
N VAL A 196 -11.00 -1.55 -3.88
CA VAL A 196 -10.89 -2.87 -4.50
C VAL A 196 -12.29 -3.40 -4.83
N VAL A 197 -12.47 -3.79 -6.09
CA VAL A 197 -13.68 -4.44 -6.62
C VAL A 197 -13.38 -5.87 -7.06
N SER A 198 -12.17 -6.13 -7.58
CA SER A 198 -11.67 -7.47 -7.89
C SER A 198 -10.24 -7.66 -7.36
N PRO A 199 -9.86 -8.87 -6.93
CA PRO A 199 -8.55 -9.12 -6.32
C PRO A 199 -7.39 -9.08 -7.33
N ASP A 200 -7.70 -9.17 -8.63
CA ASP A 200 -6.74 -9.24 -9.71
C ASP A 200 -6.42 -7.88 -10.35
N GLY A 201 -7.17 -6.81 -10.03
CA GLY A 201 -6.99 -5.50 -10.65
C GLY A 201 -7.58 -5.38 -12.06
N TYR A 202 -8.44 -6.31 -12.49
CA TYR A 202 -9.17 -6.23 -13.76
C TYR A 202 -10.07 -4.99 -13.83
N ASP A 203 -10.39 -4.49 -15.03
CA ASP A 203 -11.21 -3.29 -15.16
C ASP A 203 -12.62 -3.50 -14.57
N ALA A 204 -12.97 -2.70 -13.57
CA ALA A 204 -14.28 -2.72 -12.94
C ALA A 204 -14.70 -1.30 -12.51
N PRO A 205 -15.99 -0.94 -12.58
CA PRO A 205 -16.46 0.37 -12.11
C PRO A 205 -16.08 0.62 -10.66
N GLY A 206 -15.43 1.75 -10.38
CA GLY A 206 -14.98 2.12 -9.04
C GLY A 206 -13.63 1.51 -8.62
N GLN A 207 -13.05 0.58 -9.38
CA GLN A 207 -11.74 0.02 -9.07
C GLN A 207 -10.63 1.04 -9.33
N VAL A 208 -10.03 1.56 -8.26
CA VAL A 208 -9.01 2.60 -8.32
C VAL A 208 -7.93 2.40 -7.28
N SER A 209 -6.77 3.00 -7.52
CA SER A 209 -5.70 3.25 -6.55
C SER A 209 -4.96 4.53 -6.97
N SER A 210 -3.86 4.88 -6.31
CA SER A 210 -3.00 6.00 -6.67
C SER A 210 -1.53 5.57 -6.72
N ALA A 211 -0.66 6.37 -7.34
CA ALA A 211 0.77 6.06 -7.34
C ALA A 211 1.32 6.05 -5.91
N TYR A 212 0.81 6.93 -5.04
CA TYR A 212 1.12 6.95 -3.61
C TYR A 212 0.74 5.63 -2.92
N ASP A 213 -0.53 5.23 -3.05
CA ASP A 213 -1.06 4.02 -2.40
C ASP A 213 -0.37 2.74 -2.87
N LEU A 214 -0.19 2.59 -4.18
CA LEU A 214 0.53 1.43 -4.74
C LEU A 214 1.97 1.36 -4.22
N THR A 215 2.58 2.49 -3.89
CA THR A 215 3.91 2.55 -3.29
C THR A 215 3.90 2.17 -1.81
N LEU A 216 2.88 2.58 -1.04
CA LEU A 216 2.67 2.08 0.34
C LEU A 216 2.49 0.56 0.36
N ILE A 217 1.64 0.05 -0.52
CA ILE A 217 1.37 -1.38 -0.69
C ILE A 217 2.66 -2.14 -1.03
N ALA A 218 3.44 -1.65 -1.99
CA ALA A 218 4.72 -2.26 -2.33
C ALA A 218 5.70 -2.24 -1.14
N ARG A 219 5.81 -1.12 -0.42
CA ARG A 219 6.69 -0.99 0.75
C ARG A 219 6.32 -1.99 1.85
N SER A 220 5.03 -2.19 2.10
CA SER A 220 4.53 -3.19 3.06
C SER A 220 4.77 -4.62 2.58
N GLY A 221 4.42 -4.95 1.34
CA GLY A 221 4.65 -6.26 0.75
C GLY A 221 6.12 -6.68 0.80
N LEU A 222 7.03 -5.75 0.49
CA LEU A 222 8.48 -5.98 0.52
C LEU A 222 9.05 -6.27 1.92
N GLN A 223 8.30 -6.08 3.01
CA GLN A 223 8.69 -6.57 4.34
C GLN A 223 8.65 -8.10 4.42
N LYS A 224 7.80 -8.75 3.62
CA LYS A 224 7.60 -10.21 3.62
C LYS A 224 8.64 -10.89 2.72
N LYS A 225 9.38 -11.87 3.28
CA LYS A 225 10.42 -12.62 2.55
C LYS A 225 9.89 -13.25 1.27
N ASP A 226 8.73 -13.87 1.36
CA ASP A 226 8.13 -14.58 0.23
C ASP A 226 7.68 -13.63 -0.88
N PHE A 227 7.18 -12.44 -0.55
CA PHE A 227 6.86 -11.41 -1.54
C PHE A 227 8.13 -11.04 -2.33
N ARG A 228 9.25 -10.78 -1.63
CA ARG A 228 10.55 -10.47 -2.25
C ARG A 228 11.04 -11.62 -3.15
N GLU A 229 10.88 -12.86 -2.70
CA GLU A 229 11.24 -14.04 -3.48
C GLU A 229 10.45 -14.11 -4.80
N TYR A 230 9.13 -14.02 -4.74
CA TYR A 230 8.30 -14.13 -5.95
C TYR A 230 8.48 -12.94 -6.89
N CYS A 231 8.52 -11.71 -6.37
CA CYS A 231 8.59 -10.53 -7.23
C CYS A 231 9.94 -10.39 -7.94
N SER A 232 11.02 -10.95 -7.37
CA SER A 232 12.38 -10.93 -7.96
C SER A 232 12.70 -12.16 -8.82
N THR A 233 11.84 -13.19 -8.83
CA THR A 233 12.03 -14.39 -9.65
C THR A 233 11.86 -14.06 -11.13
N VAL A 234 12.86 -14.40 -11.94
CA VAL A 234 12.90 -14.09 -13.39
C VAL A 234 12.17 -15.13 -14.22
N SER A 235 12.42 -16.41 -13.97
CA SER A 235 11.72 -17.51 -14.62
C SER A 235 11.56 -18.69 -13.67
N ALA A 236 10.59 -19.54 -13.96
CA ALA A 236 10.32 -20.75 -13.22
C ALA A 236 9.70 -21.82 -14.13
N LYS A 237 9.85 -23.09 -13.75
CA LYS A 237 9.05 -24.17 -14.33
C LYS A 237 7.70 -24.19 -13.64
N PHE A 238 6.62 -24.16 -14.42
CA PHE A 238 5.25 -24.22 -13.94
C PHE A 238 4.61 -25.56 -14.33
N PRO A 239 3.89 -26.23 -13.42
CA PRO A 239 3.25 -27.50 -13.72
C PRO A 239 2.09 -27.31 -14.71
N GLY A 240 2.08 -28.09 -15.79
CA GLY A 240 1.04 -28.03 -16.81
C GLY A 240 -0.11 -29.01 -16.55
N GLU A 241 -0.84 -29.32 -17.61
CA GLU A 241 -1.93 -30.29 -17.62
C GLU A 241 -1.43 -31.73 -17.71
N THR A 242 -2.13 -32.67 -17.10
CA THR A 242 -1.90 -34.11 -17.25
C THR A 242 -2.48 -34.62 -18.57
N LYS A 243 -1.62 -35.09 -19.48
CA LYS A 243 -2.02 -35.62 -20.79
C LYS A 243 -1.52 -37.05 -20.99
N LYS A 244 -2.15 -37.80 -21.91
CA LYS A 244 -1.60 -39.08 -22.37
C LYS A 244 -0.40 -38.81 -23.27
N ASN A 245 0.72 -39.44 -22.96
CA ASN A 245 1.89 -39.40 -23.85
C ASN A 245 1.71 -40.35 -25.05
N LYS A 246 2.70 -40.41 -25.95
CA LYS A 246 2.70 -41.28 -27.15
C LYS A 246 2.51 -42.78 -26.83
N LYS A 247 2.72 -43.20 -25.58
CA LYS A 247 2.55 -44.57 -25.09
C LYS A 247 1.24 -44.77 -24.31
N GLY A 248 0.32 -43.80 -24.33
CA GLY A 248 -0.96 -43.86 -23.63
C GLY A 248 -0.89 -43.62 -22.11
N LYS A 249 0.30 -43.42 -21.53
CA LYS A 249 0.47 -43.16 -20.08
C LYS A 249 0.12 -41.70 -19.76
N ARG A 250 -0.67 -41.48 -18.71
CA ARG A 250 -0.92 -40.14 -18.15
C ARG A 250 0.36 -39.60 -17.51
N VAL A 251 0.82 -38.45 -17.98
CA VAL A 251 2.00 -37.75 -17.49
C VAL A 251 1.66 -36.27 -17.38
N ARG A 252 2.10 -35.64 -16.31
CA ARG A 252 2.01 -34.19 -16.14
C ARG A 252 3.31 -33.55 -16.59
N GLY A 253 3.21 -32.69 -17.60
CA GLY A 253 4.34 -31.91 -18.08
C GLY A 253 4.54 -30.64 -17.26
N SER A 254 5.60 -29.89 -17.58
CA SER A 254 5.84 -28.53 -17.12
C SER A 254 6.18 -27.63 -18.31
N PHE A 255 5.93 -26.34 -18.20
CA PHE A 255 6.39 -25.32 -19.15
C PHE A 255 7.11 -24.20 -18.40
N GLU A 256 7.90 -23.40 -19.11
CA GLU A 256 8.60 -22.27 -18.50
C GLU A 256 7.70 -21.03 -18.49
N ILE A 257 7.70 -20.33 -17.37
CA ILE A 257 7.11 -19.00 -17.22
C ILE A 257 8.21 -18.00 -16.94
N GLN A 258 8.07 -16.79 -17.47
CA GLN A 258 9.00 -15.68 -17.29
C GLN A 258 8.25 -14.47 -16.77
N ASN A 259 8.90 -13.71 -15.89
CA ASN A 259 8.39 -12.49 -15.30
C ASN A 259 8.14 -11.41 -16.36
N THR A 260 6.92 -10.85 -16.37
CA THR A 260 6.51 -9.80 -17.29
C THR A 260 7.12 -8.43 -16.99
N ASN A 261 7.74 -8.23 -15.83
CA ASN A 261 8.51 -7.03 -15.52
C ASN A 261 9.76 -6.96 -16.39
N ARG A 262 9.76 -6.07 -17.40
CA ARG A 262 10.87 -5.95 -18.36
C ARG A 262 12.11 -5.27 -17.81
N LEU A 263 12.01 -4.49 -16.72
CA LEU A 263 13.22 -4.05 -16.01
C LEU A 263 13.94 -5.23 -15.35
N LEU A 264 13.22 -6.30 -15.00
CA LEU A 264 13.78 -7.50 -14.38
C LEU A 264 14.22 -8.57 -15.40
N SER A 265 13.40 -8.83 -16.42
CA SER A 265 13.63 -9.88 -17.43
C SER A 265 14.37 -9.39 -18.68
N GLY A 266 14.29 -8.10 -19.00
CA GLY A 266 14.77 -7.53 -20.25
C GLY A 266 13.77 -7.75 -21.41
N ASP A 267 13.98 -6.98 -22.48
CA ASP A 267 13.29 -7.09 -23.78
C ASP A 267 14.19 -6.54 -24.90
N TYR A 268 13.73 -6.58 -26.15
CA TYR A 268 14.52 -6.12 -27.30
C TYR A 268 14.86 -4.62 -27.27
N ASP A 269 14.02 -3.79 -26.64
CA ASP A 269 14.18 -2.33 -26.55
C ASP A 269 14.41 -1.82 -25.11
N ILE A 270 14.61 -2.74 -24.15
CA ILE A 270 14.93 -2.38 -22.77
C ILE A 270 15.82 -3.44 -22.11
N SER A 271 16.96 -2.99 -21.59
CA SER A 271 17.85 -3.87 -20.83
C SER A 271 17.37 -4.05 -19.39
N GLN A 272 17.85 -5.11 -18.74
CA GLN A 272 17.64 -5.28 -17.30
C GLN A 272 18.21 -4.08 -16.54
N TYR A 273 17.44 -3.53 -15.60
CA TYR A 273 17.84 -2.33 -14.87
C TYR A 273 18.79 -2.68 -13.71
N PRO A 274 19.99 -2.08 -13.62
CA PRO A 274 20.93 -2.38 -12.55
C PRO A 274 20.35 -2.10 -11.16
N GLY A 275 20.37 -3.11 -10.30
CA GLY A 275 19.86 -3.03 -8.93
C GLY A 275 18.38 -3.36 -8.76
N ILE A 276 17.64 -3.62 -9.84
CA ILE A 276 16.21 -3.95 -9.76
C ILE A 276 15.97 -5.26 -9.00
N ALA A 277 14.99 -5.25 -8.09
CA ALA A 277 14.58 -6.43 -7.31
C ALA A 277 13.08 -6.75 -7.44
N GLY A 278 12.43 -6.27 -8.52
CA GLY A 278 11.12 -6.74 -8.94
C GLY A 278 9.97 -5.78 -8.63
N VAL A 279 9.00 -6.29 -7.88
CA VAL A 279 7.65 -5.77 -7.58
C VAL A 279 6.58 -6.18 -8.61
N LYS A 280 5.96 -5.30 -9.41
CA LYS A 280 4.83 -5.71 -10.28
C LYS A 280 4.49 -4.73 -11.39
N ASN A 281 4.13 -5.25 -12.56
CA ASN A 281 3.52 -4.51 -13.67
C ASN A 281 2.02 -4.83 -13.84
N GLY A 282 1.30 -3.96 -14.55
CA GLY A 282 -0.09 -4.16 -14.96
C GLY A 282 -0.40 -3.46 -16.28
N ASN A 283 -1.42 -3.95 -16.97
CA ASN A 283 -2.01 -3.28 -18.12
C ASN A 283 -3.47 -3.72 -18.26
N THR A 284 -4.38 -2.77 -18.47
CA THR A 284 -5.77 -3.01 -18.88
C THR A 284 -6.21 -1.90 -19.83
N THR A 285 -7.39 -2.05 -20.43
CA THR A 285 -7.94 -1.06 -21.36
C THR A 285 -8.15 0.29 -20.67
N ASN A 286 -8.66 0.30 -19.43
CA ASN A 286 -8.95 1.55 -18.73
C ASN A 286 -7.74 2.11 -17.96
N ALA A 287 -6.84 1.25 -17.47
CA ALA A 287 -5.66 1.69 -16.73
C ALA A 287 -4.54 2.21 -17.63
N GLY A 288 -4.40 1.66 -18.85
CA GLY A 288 -3.13 1.70 -19.56
C GLY A 288 -2.05 0.91 -18.79
N ALA A 289 -0.78 1.18 -19.10
CA ALA A 289 0.34 0.50 -18.47
C ALA A 289 0.63 1.09 -17.07
N THR A 290 0.76 0.22 -16.07
CA THR A 290 1.13 0.58 -14.69
C THR A 290 2.32 -0.26 -14.23
N PHE A 291 3.17 0.32 -13.39
CA PHE A 291 4.32 -0.38 -12.85
C PHE A 291 4.71 0.18 -11.50
N THR A 292 5.05 -0.71 -10.57
CA THR A 292 5.81 -0.38 -9.37
C THR A 292 7.07 -1.23 -9.37
N GLY A 293 8.21 -0.61 -9.09
CA GLY A 293 9.50 -1.26 -8.99
C GLY A 293 10.24 -0.89 -7.71
N VAL A 294 11.17 -1.75 -7.30
CA VAL A 294 12.18 -1.44 -6.27
C VAL A 294 13.57 -1.68 -6.83
N ALA A 295 14.51 -0.78 -6.55
CA ALA A 295 15.91 -0.93 -6.93
C ALA A 295 16.85 -0.47 -5.82
N GLU A 296 18.04 -1.07 -5.77
CA GLU A 296 19.11 -0.70 -4.85
C GLU A 296 20.39 -0.29 -5.59
N ARG A 297 20.99 0.83 -5.17
CA ARG A 297 22.33 1.26 -5.59
C ARG A 297 23.07 1.87 -4.40
N ASP A 298 24.31 1.44 -4.18
CA ASP A 298 25.20 1.96 -3.14
C ASP A 298 24.55 2.02 -1.74
N GLY A 299 23.79 0.98 -1.39
CA GLY A 299 23.08 0.87 -0.10
C GLY A 299 21.81 1.70 0.01
N ARG A 300 21.42 2.48 -1.01
CA ARG A 300 20.15 3.17 -1.05
C ARG A 300 19.11 2.35 -1.80
N VAL A 301 17.91 2.27 -1.23
CA VAL A 301 16.78 1.55 -1.82
C VAL A 301 15.66 2.51 -2.19
N LEU A 302 15.30 2.54 -3.47
CA LEU A 302 14.22 3.39 -3.98
C LEU A 302 13.03 2.55 -4.44
N LEU A 303 11.84 3.10 -4.24
CA LEU A 303 10.59 2.67 -4.85
C LEU A 303 10.15 3.69 -5.89
N VAL A 304 9.71 3.20 -7.05
CA VAL A 304 9.12 4.04 -8.09
C VAL A 304 7.83 3.39 -8.57
N THR A 305 6.74 4.17 -8.56
CA THR A 305 5.47 3.80 -9.19
C THR A 305 5.17 4.75 -10.34
N VAL A 306 4.72 4.20 -11.47
CA VAL A 306 4.34 4.91 -12.69
C VAL A 306 3.00 4.38 -13.17
N MET A 307 2.06 5.28 -13.43
CA MET A 307 0.72 4.95 -13.89
C MET A 307 0.39 5.69 -15.19
N ASN A 308 0.04 4.90 -16.21
CA ASN A 308 -0.49 5.34 -17.49
C ASN A 308 0.39 6.39 -18.21
N PRO A 309 1.59 6.03 -18.70
CA PRO A 309 2.32 6.85 -19.68
C PRO A 309 1.42 7.21 -20.87
N GLU A 310 1.37 8.49 -21.24
CA GLU A 310 0.58 8.94 -22.39
C GLU A 310 1.18 8.51 -23.73
N LYS A 311 2.51 8.34 -23.77
CA LYS A 311 3.20 7.78 -24.93
C LYS A 311 2.88 6.29 -25.08
N SER A 312 2.54 5.90 -26.31
CA SER A 312 2.21 4.52 -26.68
C SER A 312 3.41 3.69 -27.14
N ASP A 313 4.63 4.17 -26.93
CA ASP A 313 5.85 3.45 -27.28
C ASP A 313 5.94 2.12 -26.50
N HIS A 314 6.49 1.10 -27.13
CA HIS A 314 6.70 -0.20 -26.49
C HIS A 314 7.52 -0.03 -25.20
N ASN A 315 7.14 -0.75 -24.14
CA ASN A 315 7.81 -0.69 -22.83
C ASN A 315 7.93 0.71 -22.20
N GLU A 316 7.12 1.71 -22.59
CA GLU A 316 7.30 3.09 -22.11
C GLU A 316 7.16 3.22 -20.59
N VAL A 317 6.25 2.47 -19.94
CA VAL A 317 6.13 2.47 -18.48
C VAL A 317 7.45 2.10 -17.78
N TYR A 318 8.20 1.17 -18.37
CA TYR A 318 9.49 0.74 -17.86
C TYR A 318 10.58 1.77 -18.18
N LYS A 319 10.57 2.36 -19.38
CA LYS A 319 11.52 3.41 -19.79
C LYS A 319 11.38 4.66 -18.90
N GLU A 320 10.16 5.09 -18.61
CA GLU A 320 9.89 6.19 -17.70
C GLU A 320 10.28 5.85 -16.26
N THR A 321 9.97 4.63 -15.80
CA THR A 321 10.40 4.17 -14.47
C THR A 321 11.93 4.15 -14.33
N ALA A 322 12.67 3.67 -15.35
CA ALA A 322 14.12 3.67 -15.35
C ALA A 322 14.71 5.09 -15.25
N LYS A 323 14.16 6.05 -16.01
CA LYS A 323 14.54 7.47 -15.92
C LYS A 323 14.29 8.04 -14.52
N LEU A 324 13.17 7.71 -13.90
CA LEU A 324 12.82 8.15 -12.56
C LEU A 324 13.72 7.52 -11.49
N PHE A 325 14.10 6.26 -11.63
CA PHE A 325 15.10 5.65 -10.77
C PHE A 325 16.47 6.31 -10.92
N ASP A 326 16.94 6.52 -12.16
CA ASP A 326 18.24 7.16 -12.41
C ASP A 326 18.28 8.57 -11.82
N TRP A 327 17.20 9.34 -11.99
CA TRP A 327 17.04 10.63 -11.33
C TRP A 327 17.02 10.49 -9.80
N GLY A 328 16.23 9.55 -9.26
CA GLY A 328 16.08 9.35 -7.83
C GLY A 328 17.41 9.03 -7.14
N PHE A 329 18.23 8.15 -7.73
CA PHE A 329 19.54 7.83 -7.19
C PHE A 329 20.52 9.01 -7.26
N ALA A 330 20.46 9.81 -8.32
CA ALA A 330 21.30 11.01 -8.45
C ALA A 330 20.85 12.17 -7.55
N ALA A 331 19.55 12.26 -7.25
CA ALA A 331 18.93 13.32 -6.45
C ALA A 331 18.89 13.02 -4.96
N ALA A 332 18.98 11.75 -4.55
CA ALA A 332 18.88 11.35 -3.16
C ALA A 332 19.99 12.02 -2.31
N GLY A 333 19.57 12.60 -1.17
CA GLY A 333 20.46 13.41 -0.33
C GLY A 333 20.72 14.84 -0.83
N LYS A 334 20.20 15.20 -2.01
CA LYS A 334 20.31 16.55 -2.60
C LYS A 334 18.95 17.26 -2.74
N VAL A 335 17.84 16.56 -2.48
CA VAL A 335 16.50 17.15 -2.49
C VAL A 335 15.93 17.18 -1.09
N THR A 336 15.11 18.18 -0.82
CA THR A 336 14.26 18.18 0.37
C THR A 336 13.04 17.28 0.08
N PRO A 337 12.70 16.31 0.93
CA PRO A 337 11.51 15.50 0.74
C PRO A 337 10.25 16.37 0.59
N VAL A 338 9.41 16.06 -0.39
CA VAL A 338 8.13 16.76 -0.63
C VAL A 338 6.96 16.14 0.15
N GLY A 339 7.21 15.03 0.81
CA GLY A 339 6.28 14.30 1.67
C GLY A 339 6.92 13.02 2.18
N GLU A 340 6.10 12.14 2.73
CA GLU A 340 6.51 10.84 3.25
C GLU A 340 5.47 9.75 2.95
N LEU A 341 5.94 8.52 2.82
CA LEU A 341 5.15 7.30 2.86
C LEU A 341 4.82 7.02 4.33
N VAL A 342 3.57 7.22 4.71
CA VAL A 342 3.11 6.98 6.09
C VAL A 342 3.29 5.51 6.49
N ALA A 343 3.48 5.27 7.78
CA ALA A 343 3.47 3.90 8.30
C ALA A 343 2.02 3.38 8.39
N PRO A 344 1.80 2.06 8.31
CA PRO A 344 0.50 1.46 8.62
C PRO A 344 -0.01 1.81 10.02
N LYS A 345 -1.33 1.84 10.18
CA LYS A 345 -2.00 2.07 11.46
C LYS A 345 -1.52 1.06 12.52
N GLY A 346 -1.42 1.51 13.77
CA GLY A 346 -1.03 0.66 14.91
C GLY A 346 0.48 0.45 15.09
N THR A 347 1.30 0.79 14.08
CA THR A 347 2.77 0.73 14.19
C THR A 347 3.32 1.77 15.17
N GLU A 348 2.57 2.85 15.40
CA GLU A 348 2.93 3.89 16.37
C GLU A 348 2.83 3.47 17.84
N GLN A 349 2.07 2.42 18.14
CA GLN A 349 1.87 1.93 19.52
C GLN A 349 2.95 0.94 19.96
N ALA A 350 3.62 0.26 19.02
CA ALA A 350 4.70 -0.68 19.32
C ALA A 350 5.93 0.00 19.95
N GLY A 351 6.21 1.26 19.60
CA GLY A 351 7.28 2.05 20.19
C GLY A 351 7.06 2.48 21.66
N LYS A 352 5.82 2.40 22.17
CA LYS A 352 5.48 2.74 23.57
C LYS A 352 5.40 1.53 24.51
N ALA A 353 5.29 0.32 23.98
CA ALA A 353 5.18 -0.91 24.78
C ALA A 353 6.53 -1.50 25.21
N GLY A 354 7.66 -0.94 24.75
CA GLY A 354 9.02 -1.42 25.05
C GLY A 354 9.66 -0.87 26.34
N ALA A 355 8.99 0.00 27.08
CA ALA A 355 9.51 0.56 28.33
C ALA A 355 8.71 0.04 29.54
N ASN A 356 8.94 -1.22 29.92
CA ASN A 356 8.53 -1.73 31.23
C ASN A 356 9.75 -2.37 31.91
N PRO A 357 10.26 -1.83 33.03
CA PRO A 357 11.39 -2.43 33.73
C PRO A 357 10.89 -3.62 34.54
N SER A 358 11.01 -4.83 33.98
CA SER A 358 10.94 -6.05 34.76
C SER A 358 12.32 -6.35 35.32
N ALA A 359 12.52 -6.09 36.62
CA ALA A 359 13.56 -6.75 37.41
C ALA A 359 12.88 -7.40 38.60
N SER A 360 12.63 -8.71 38.44
CA SER A 360 12.32 -9.65 39.49
C SER A 360 13.54 -9.86 40.38
N ALA A 361 13.36 -9.75 41.69
CA ALA A 361 14.22 -10.40 42.68
C ALA A 361 13.32 -11.05 43.74
N SER A 362 13.32 -12.38 43.76
CA SER A 362 12.63 -13.23 44.74
C SER A 362 13.38 -13.32 46.08
N PRO A 363 12.71 -13.82 47.15
CA PRO A 363 13.11 -13.60 48.54
C PRO A 363 14.02 -14.70 49.11
N GLY A 364 14.88 -14.32 50.06
CA GLY A 364 15.69 -15.22 50.88
C GLY A 364 15.58 -14.84 52.36
N ALA A 365 15.27 -15.83 53.20
CA ALA A 365 14.89 -15.69 54.60
C ALA A 365 16.08 -15.69 55.59
N SER A 366 15.73 -15.37 56.85
CA SER A 366 16.39 -15.68 58.15
C SER A 366 17.20 -14.57 58.84
N GLY A 367 16.91 -14.37 60.14
CA GLY A 367 17.74 -13.59 61.07
C GLY A 367 16.94 -12.85 62.15
N GLU A 368 16.70 -13.51 63.28
CA GLU A 368 16.00 -13.03 64.47
C GLU A 368 16.85 -12.13 65.40
N ALA A 369 16.14 -11.28 66.16
CA ALA A 369 16.37 -10.84 67.55
C ALA A 369 17.49 -9.84 67.92
N GLY A 370 17.13 -8.89 68.79
CA GLY A 370 18.06 -8.25 69.76
C GLY A 370 17.82 -6.76 69.99
N GLY A 371 17.23 -6.38 71.13
CA GLY A 371 16.87 -5.00 71.48
C GLY A 371 17.98 -4.11 72.05
N GLY A 372 17.58 -2.97 72.63
CA GLY A 372 18.45 -2.14 73.48
C GLY A 372 18.19 -0.63 73.36
N ALA A 373 18.09 0.03 74.51
CA ALA A 373 17.51 1.36 74.71
C ALA A 373 18.55 2.51 74.79
N ALA A 374 18.03 3.74 74.64
CA ALA A 374 18.51 5.03 75.20
C ALA A 374 19.87 5.60 74.70
N LYS A 375 20.16 6.91 74.62
CA LYS A 375 19.74 8.09 75.41
C LYS A 375 20.23 9.40 74.73
N ALA A 376 19.53 10.51 75.00
CA ALA A 376 19.97 11.94 75.16
C ALA A 376 20.71 12.67 74.01
N GLY A 377 20.19 13.75 73.43
CA GLY A 377 20.19 15.17 73.89
C GLY A 377 20.40 16.02 72.60
N ASP A 378 19.93 17.26 72.37
CA ASP A 378 19.66 18.40 73.24
C ASP A 378 18.74 19.40 72.48
N LYS A 379 18.28 20.45 73.19
CA LYS A 379 17.23 21.43 72.84
C LYS A 379 17.51 22.41 71.65
N PRO A 380 16.46 23.12 71.17
CA PRO A 380 16.47 23.91 69.93
C PRO A 380 16.83 25.39 70.16
N VAL A 381 17.33 26.06 69.12
CA VAL A 381 17.40 27.53 69.05
C VAL A 381 16.97 28.01 67.67
N ALA A 382 16.07 28.98 67.68
CA ALA A 382 15.42 29.59 66.53
C ALA A 382 16.31 30.57 65.75
N ALA A 383 15.93 30.83 64.49
CA ALA A 383 15.65 32.15 63.90
C ALA A 383 16.22 32.35 62.48
N GLY A 384 15.41 33.01 61.63
CA GLY A 384 15.79 33.65 60.36
C GLY A 384 15.43 32.81 59.13
N ALA A 385 14.30 33.07 58.46
CA ALA A 385 14.21 33.95 57.27
C ALA A 385 15.31 33.61 56.25
N VAL A 386 15.04 33.12 55.03
CA VAL A 386 14.42 33.87 53.94
C VAL A 386 13.70 32.92 52.96
N THR A 387 12.55 33.34 52.48
CA THR A 387 11.90 32.83 51.26
C THR A 387 12.77 33.12 50.04
N GLU A 388 12.98 32.10 49.19
CA GLU A 388 12.97 32.14 47.71
C GLU A 388 13.79 30.95 47.18
N ASP A 389 13.13 29.86 46.74
CA ASP A 389 13.40 29.24 45.41
C ASP A 389 12.45 28.07 45.07
N GLY A 390 11.15 28.20 45.39
CA GLY A 390 10.15 27.17 45.05
C GLY A 390 9.76 27.11 43.56
N SER A 391 10.21 28.08 42.77
CA SER A 391 9.81 28.24 41.36
C SER A 391 10.85 27.65 40.41
N ARG A 392 12.16 27.86 40.63
CA ARG A 392 13.21 27.34 39.74
C ARG A 392 13.27 25.82 39.67
N GLY A 393 13.08 25.12 40.77
CA GLY A 393 13.07 23.64 40.80
C GLY A 393 11.93 23.04 39.97
N MET A 394 10.74 23.66 40.02
CA MET A 394 9.56 23.25 39.27
C MET A 394 9.74 23.48 37.76
N TRP A 395 10.25 24.65 37.35
CA TRP A 395 10.52 24.95 35.95
C TRP A 395 11.64 24.09 35.35
N THR A 396 12.66 23.75 36.16
CA THR A 396 13.75 22.86 35.72
C THR A 396 13.25 21.42 35.56
N ALA A 397 12.44 20.93 36.51
CA ALA A 397 11.82 19.60 36.40
C ALA A 397 10.82 19.50 35.24
N LEU A 398 10.02 20.55 34.99
CA LEU A 398 9.12 20.64 33.84
C LEU A 398 9.88 20.73 32.51
N ALA A 399 10.99 21.47 32.45
CA ALA A 399 11.83 21.58 31.26
C ALA A 399 12.54 20.25 30.93
N ILE A 400 13.03 19.53 31.95
CA ILE A 400 13.63 18.20 31.76
C ILE A 400 12.57 17.19 31.32
N THR A 401 11.41 17.16 31.97
CA THR A 401 10.32 16.24 31.62
C THR A 401 9.75 16.54 30.22
N GLY A 402 9.56 17.82 29.89
CA GLY A 402 9.15 18.27 28.56
C GLY A 402 10.20 17.94 27.48
N GLY A 403 11.48 18.16 27.76
CA GLY A 403 12.58 17.80 26.86
C GLY A 403 12.68 16.29 26.61
N VAL A 404 12.53 15.47 27.66
CA VAL A 404 12.50 14.01 27.54
C VAL A 404 11.27 13.54 26.75
N LEU A 405 10.09 14.11 26.98
CA LEU A 405 8.90 13.78 26.20
C LEU A 405 9.03 14.16 24.72
N VAL A 406 9.63 15.31 24.42
CA VAL A 406 9.94 15.72 23.03
C VAL A 406 10.95 14.78 22.40
N LEU A 407 12.00 14.38 23.11
CA LEU A 407 13.00 13.43 22.61
C LEU A 407 12.42 12.03 22.40
N LEU A 408 11.55 11.55 23.29
CA LEU A 408 10.86 10.27 23.14
C LEU A 408 9.84 10.32 21.99
N ALA A 409 9.12 11.42 21.83
CA ALA A 409 8.23 11.64 20.70
C ALA A 409 9.00 11.71 19.38
N ALA A 410 10.14 12.43 19.34
CA ALA A 410 11.02 12.48 18.18
C ALA A 410 11.64 11.12 17.88
N GLY A 411 12.03 10.35 18.90
CA GLY A 411 12.55 8.99 18.76
C GLY A 411 11.50 8.04 18.19
N ALA A 412 10.28 8.04 18.74
CA ALA A 412 9.17 7.25 18.23
C ALA A 412 8.78 7.66 16.80
N PHE A 413 8.77 8.96 16.50
CA PHE A 413 8.52 9.49 15.16
C PHE A 413 9.57 9.02 14.14
N LEU A 414 10.86 9.09 14.50
CA LEU A 414 11.97 8.63 13.65
C LEU A 414 11.97 7.11 13.45
N VAL A 415 11.57 6.34 14.47
CA VAL A 415 11.45 4.88 14.39
C VAL A 415 10.25 4.47 13.54
N ASN A 416 9.08 5.09 13.73
CA ASN A 416 7.88 4.75 12.95
C ASN A 416 8.03 5.12 11.47
N ARG A 417 8.78 6.19 11.16
CA ARG A 417 9.08 6.59 9.79
C ARG A 417 10.00 5.59 9.08
N ARG A 418 10.90 4.95 9.81
CA ARG A 418 11.84 3.97 9.26
C ARG A 418 11.21 2.60 9.17
N TRP A 419 10.91 2.18 7.96
CA TRP A 419 10.53 0.81 7.61
C TRP A 419 11.64 0.22 6.73
N PRO A 420 12.83 -0.04 7.29
CA PRO A 420 13.94 -0.57 6.51
C PRO A 420 13.50 -1.88 5.87
N LEU A 421 13.73 -2.00 4.55
CA LEU A 421 13.48 -3.27 3.89
C LEU A 421 14.54 -4.26 4.39
N PRO A 422 14.17 -5.50 4.74
CA PRO A 422 15.18 -6.54 4.93
C PRO A 422 15.96 -6.72 3.63
N ASP A 423 17.23 -7.14 3.72
CA ASP A 423 18.13 -7.33 2.58
C ASP A 423 17.35 -7.76 1.33
N LEU A 424 17.33 -6.89 0.32
CA LEU A 424 16.77 -7.24 -0.97
C LEU A 424 17.52 -8.46 -1.49
N VAL A 425 16.82 -9.36 -2.19
CA VAL A 425 17.44 -10.57 -2.74
C VAL A 425 18.50 -10.12 -3.74
N ARG A 426 19.74 -9.96 -3.28
CA ARG A 426 20.85 -9.48 -4.09
C ARG A 426 21.13 -10.56 -5.12
N ARG A 427 20.98 -10.23 -6.40
CA ARG A 427 21.58 -11.04 -7.45
C ARG A 427 23.08 -11.06 -7.21
N ARG A 428 23.63 -12.24 -6.85
CA ARG A 428 25.05 -12.48 -7.09
C ARG A 428 25.23 -12.37 -8.61
N ARG A 429 26.05 -11.41 -9.02
CA ARG A 429 26.44 -11.22 -10.42
C ARG A 429 27.03 -12.50 -10.99
#